data_AF-A0A851UXB0-F1
#
_entry.id   AF-A0A851UXB0-F1
#
_cell.length_a   1.000
_cell.length_b   1.000
_cell.length_c   1.000
_cell.angle_alpha   90.00
_cell.angle_beta   90.00
_cell.angle_gamma   90.00
#
_symmetry.space_group_name_H-M   'P 1'
#
loop_
_entity.id
_entity.type
_entity.pdbx_description
1 polymer ?
#
loop_
_entity_poly.entity_id
_entity_poly.type
_entity_poly.pdbx_seq_one_letter_code
_entity_poly.pdbx_strand_id
1 'polypeptide(L)' 'GAIVESGEVTIKGYAWSGGGRAVIRVDVSVDGGLTWQEAELEGEEQCPRKAWAWRIWQLKAQVP' A
#
# COMPACT_ATOMS: atom_id res chain seq x y z
N GLY A 1 -15.53 7.19 -11.56
CA GLY A 1 -14.30 6.42 -11.25
C GLY A 1 -13.84 5.70 -12.51
N ALA A 2 -12.70 5.00 -12.44
CA ALA A 2 -12.29 4.09 -13.51
C ALA A 2 -13.18 2.83 -13.50
N ILE A 3 -13.36 2.19 -14.66
CA ILE A 3 -13.99 0.86 -14.78
C ILE A 3 -12.86 -0.15 -14.97
N VAL A 4 -12.87 -1.21 -14.18
CA VAL A 4 -11.90 -2.31 -14.24
C VAL A 4 -12.64 -3.61 -14.48
N GLU A 5 -11.98 -4.57 -15.13
CA GLU A 5 -12.53 -5.91 -15.30
C GLU A 5 -12.59 -6.65 -13.95
N SER A 6 -13.58 -7.55 -13.83
CA SER A 6 -13.69 -8.47 -12.70
C SER A 6 -12.50 -9.43 -12.67
N GLY A 7 -12.02 -9.78 -11.47
CA GLY A 7 -10.89 -10.68 -11.26
C GLY A 7 -9.72 -10.05 -10.49
N GLU A 8 -8.50 -10.45 -10.81
CA GLU A 8 -7.30 -9.93 -10.13
C GLU A 8 -6.94 -8.53 -10.64
N VAL A 9 -6.87 -7.56 -9.74
CA VAL A 9 -6.38 -6.21 -10.01
C VAL A 9 -5.16 -5.92 -9.15
N THR A 10 -4.13 -5.32 -9.76
CA THR A 10 -2.99 -4.78 -9.02
C THR A 10 -3.27 -3.33 -8.64
N ILE A 11 -3.46 -3.08 -7.35
CA ILE A 11 -3.62 -1.75 -6.77
C ILE A 11 -2.24 -1.27 -6.32
N LYS A 12 -1.88 -0.04 -6.66
CA LYS A 12 -0.60 0.57 -6.28
C LYS A 12 -0.79 1.92 -5.61
N GLY A 13 0.17 2.32 -4.80
CA GLY A 13 0.21 3.65 -4.24
C GLY A 13 1.51 3.95 -3.52
N TYR A 14 1.49 5.05 -2.75
CA TYR A 14 2.58 5.45 -1.89
C TYR A 14 2.06 5.71 -0.47
N ALA A 15 2.95 5.58 0.52
CA ALA A 15 2.69 5.93 1.91
C ALA A 15 3.91 6.64 2.50
N TRP A 16 3.71 7.50 3.50
CA TRP A 16 4.79 8.26 4.12
C TRP A 16 4.42 8.68 5.55
N SER A 17 5.45 8.82 6.41
CA SER A 17 5.30 9.42 7.74
C SER A 17 6.43 10.43 8.01
N GLY A 18 6.08 11.55 8.65
CA GLY A 18 7.04 12.60 8.98
C GLY A 18 8.08 12.21 10.04
N GLY A 19 9.08 13.07 10.22
CA GLY A 19 10.11 12.89 11.26
C GLY A 19 11.02 11.67 11.06
N GLY A 20 11.08 11.13 9.83
CA GLY A 20 11.97 10.04 9.47
C GLY A 20 11.47 8.68 9.95
N ARG A 21 10.17 8.55 10.25
CA ARG A 21 9.54 7.29 10.65
C ARG A 21 9.22 6.46 9.42
N ALA A 22 9.69 5.21 9.40
CA ALA A 22 9.42 4.29 8.31
C ALA A 22 7.93 3.88 8.31
N VAL A 23 7.37 3.71 7.11
CA VAL A 23 6.08 3.02 6.95
C VAL A 23 6.35 1.54 7.11
N ILE A 24 5.78 0.91 8.14
CA ILE A 24 6.00 -0.52 8.42
C ILE A 24 4.94 -1.43 7.80
N ARG A 25 3.75 -0.89 7.49
CA ARG A 25 2.63 -1.62 6.90
C ARG A 25 1.70 -0.66 6.17
N VAL A 26 1.08 -1.14 5.10
CA VAL A 26 -0.06 -0.50 4.43
C VAL A 26 -1.17 -1.54 4.34
N ASP A 27 -2.33 -1.23 4.90
CA ASP A 27 -3.52 -2.06 4.82
C ASP A 27 -4.47 -1.45 3.79
N VAL A 28 -4.95 -2.25 2.85
CA VAL A 28 -5.83 -1.81 1.75
C VAL A 28 -7.16 -2.55 1.84
N SER A 29 -8.25 -1.83 1.61
CA SER A 29 -9.60 -2.37 1.56
C SER A 29 -10.21 -2.16 0.18
N VAL A 30 -10.95 -3.18 -0.29
CA VAL A 30 -11.73 -3.15 -1.54
C VAL A 30 -13.24 -3.14 -1.30
N ASP A 31 -13.68 -3.12 -0.04
CA ASP A 31 -15.09 -3.20 0.37
C ASP A 31 -15.53 -1.98 1.21
N GLY A 32 -14.82 -0.87 1.07
CA GLY A 32 -15.14 0.38 1.78
C GLY A 32 -14.66 0.42 3.24
N GLY A 33 -13.70 -0.43 3.61
CA GLY A 33 -13.05 -0.44 4.92
C GLY A 33 -13.60 -1.47 5.90
N LEU A 34 -14.40 -2.44 5.42
CA LEU A 34 -14.94 -3.52 6.25
C LEU A 34 -13.89 -4.62 6.48
N THR A 35 -13.17 -4.99 5.42
CA THR A 35 -12.04 -5.92 5.48
C THR A 35 -10.78 -5.32 4.87
N TRP A 36 -9.63 -5.84 5.30
CA TRP A 36 -8.32 -5.29 5.00
C TRP A 36 -7.34 -6.38 4.61
N GLN A 37 -6.49 -6.08 3.64
CA GLN A 37 -5.39 -6.93 3.17
C GLN A 37 -4.09 -6.15 3.26
N GLU A 38 -3.04 -6.81 3.74
CA GLU A 38 -1.70 -6.20 3.83
C GLU A 38 -1.07 -6.10 2.44
N ALA A 39 -0.64 -4.89 2.06
CA ALA A 39 0.06 -4.64 0.82
C ALA A 39 1.57 -4.92 0.95
N GLU A 40 2.19 -5.35 -0.15
CA GLU A 40 3.63 -5.47 -0.27
C GLU A 40 4.26 -4.08 -0.35
N LEU A 41 5.24 -3.82 0.51
CA LEU A 41 6.02 -2.58 0.47
C LEU A 41 7.24 -2.78 -0.42
N GLU A 42 7.32 -2.00 -1.50
CA GLU A 42 8.42 -2.04 -2.45
C GLU A 42 9.66 -1.30 -1.92
N GLY A 43 10.83 -1.68 -2.45
CA GLY A 43 12.11 -1.04 -2.16
C GLY A 43 12.81 -1.59 -0.91
N GLU A 44 13.94 -0.97 -0.58
CA GLU A 44 14.76 -1.38 0.56
C GLU A 44 14.13 -1.00 1.90
N GLU A 45 14.53 -1.70 2.97
CA GLU A 45 14.18 -1.29 4.33
C GLU A 45 14.71 0.11 4.63
N GLN A 46 13.82 0.98 5.08
CA GLN A 46 14.19 2.34 5.41
C GLN A 46 14.85 2.39 6.79
N CYS A 47 16.02 3.03 6.86
CA CYS A 47 16.70 3.26 8.13
C CYS A 47 15.80 4.02 9.13
N PRO A 48 15.60 3.51 10.36
CA PRO A 48 14.82 4.21 11.38
C PRO A 48 15.35 5.62 11.64
N ARG A 49 14.43 6.58 11.83
CA ARG A 49 14.72 8.02 12.03
C ARG A 49 15.37 8.71 10.83
N LYS A 50 15.46 8.04 9.68
CA LYS A 50 15.99 8.56 8.41
C LYS A 50 15.12 8.19 7.21
N ALA A 51 13.89 7.72 7.44
CA ALA A 51 12.94 7.35 6.40
C ALA A 51 12.25 8.59 5.83
N TRP A 52 12.97 9.38 5.03
CA TRP A 52 12.46 10.65 4.49
C TRP A 52 11.67 10.47 3.20
N ALA A 53 12.00 9.45 2.41
CA ALA A 53 11.30 9.12 1.18
C ALA A 53 9.97 8.41 1.48
N TRP A 54 9.01 8.56 0.57
CA TRP A 54 7.82 7.71 0.56
C TRP A 54 8.20 6.24 0.36
N ARG A 55 7.29 5.35 0.73
CA ARG A 55 7.36 3.92 0.44
C ARG A 55 6.29 3.60 -0.60
N ILE A 56 6.71 3.03 -1.73
CA ILE A 56 5.79 2.52 -2.75
C ILE A 56 5.22 1.20 -2.24
N TRP A 57 3.96 0.93 -2.55
CA TRP A 57 3.31 -0.31 -2.18
C TRP A 57 2.44 -0.84 -3.32
N GLN A 58 2.22 -2.15 -3.32
CA GLN A 58 1.31 -2.81 -4.23
C GLN A 58 0.53 -3.93 -3.54
N LEU A 59 -0.71 -4.16 -4.01
CA LEU A 59 -1.56 -5.27 -3.59
C LEU A 59 -2.21 -5.89 -4.82
N LYS A 60 -2.12 -7.22 -4.95
CA LYS A 60 -2.95 -8.00 -5.87
C LYS A 60 -4.23 -8.38 -5.14
N ALA A 61 -5.36 -7.78 -5.53
CA ALA A 61 -6.64 -8.01 -4.89
C ALA A 61 -7.63 -8.62 -5.89
N GLN A 62 -8.50 -9.50 -5.41
CA GLN A 62 -9.65 -9.97 -6.17
C GLN A 62 -10.79 -8.98 -6.02
N VAL A 63 -11.31 -8.49 -7.15
CA VAL A 63 -12.49 -7.62 -7.19
C VAL A 63 -13.65 -8.34 -7.90
N PRO A 64 -14.90 -8.19 -7.42
CA PRO A 64 -16.08 -8.82 -8.02
C PRO A 64 -16.32 -8.41 -9.48
#